data_AF-A0AAU7AUX8-F1
#
_entry.id   AF-A0AAU7AUX8-F1
#
_cell.length_a   1.000
_cell.length_b   1.000
_cell.length_c   1.000
_cell.angle_alpha   90.00
_cell.angle_beta   90.00
_cell.angle_gamma   90.00
#
_symmetry.space_group_name_H-M   'P 1'
#
loop_
_entity.id
_entity.type
_entity.pdbx_description
1 polymer ?
#
loop_
_entity_poly.entity_id
_entity_poly.type
_entity_poly.pdbx_seq_one_letter_code
_entity_poly.pdbx_strand_id
1 'polypeptide(L)'
;MGKRTFIVIGLALTILFGGAGALYAYDSSGTDKIAKGITVGGVDIGGLTAAEARTRLNAQLLEPLKKDIVVHHAPDKWTLTAEQAGLKANVEELVSTALTRSSEGNFVSRGYRKLTGGSVETTLDPDVSYNAAAVDKLVQAVRKDVNRDATNASMSISLAGFKKVDSRIGLRVKSGKLTKAILASLTSPTAKRSFVAETEHLKPKVTTGDLAKKAGTILVVDKSKFTVRLYKNLKFVKQYGIAIGAPGHDTPEGTFSVQNKQVDPVWSVPNSPWAGELAGSTVAGGIASNPLKARWMGVTDGVGFHGTSDDGSIGSAASHGCMRMHVKDVIDLYPRVPVGATVYISH
;
A
#
# COMPACT_ATOMS: atom_id res chain seq x y z
N MET A 1 -77.32 -8.73 72.83
CA MET A 1 -76.33 -8.37 73.87
C MET A 1 -75.05 -9.11 73.56
N GLY A 2 -73.86 -8.55 73.46
CA GLY A 2 -73.38 -7.20 73.67
C GLY A 2 -71.95 -7.08 73.09
N LYS A 3 -71.60 -5.85 72.70
CA LYS A 3 -70.25 -5.43 72.26
C LYS A 3 -69.22 -5.72 73.35
N ARG A 4 -68.01 -6.16 72.96
CA ARG A 4 -66.69 -5.71 73.47
C ARG A 4 -65.52 -6.53 72.87
N THR A 5 -65.24 -6.33 71.58
CA THR A 5 -63.92 -6.67 70.98
C THR A 5 -63.66 -5.75 69.79
N PHE A 6 -63.35 -4.47 70.01
CA PHE A 6 -63.08 -3.55 68.88
C PHE A 6 -61.99 -2.50 69.09
N ILE A 7 -61.21 -2.57 70.18
CA ILE A 7 -60.23 -1.50 70.49
C ILE A 7 -58.79 -1.84 70.06
N VAL A 8 -58.44 -3.09 69.74
CA VAL A 8 -57.05 -3.43 69.33
C VAL A 8 -56.83 -3.41 67.81
N ILE A 9 -57.88 -3.47 66.99
CA ILE A 9 -57.76 -3.49 65.52
C ILE A 9 -57.65 -2.07 64.93
N GLY A 10 -58.15 -1.04 65.65
CA GLY A 10 -58.09 0.36 65.20
C GLY A 10 -56.69 0.98 65.22
N LEU A 11 -55.79 0.52 66.10
CA LEU A 11 -54.42 1.06 66.21
C LEU A 11 -53.43 0.41 65.22
N ALA A 12 -53.63 -0.87 64.89
CA ALA A 12 -52.80 -1.57 63.90
C ALA A 12 -53.11 -1.12 62.46
N LEU A 13 -54.38 -0.82 62.13
CA LEU A 13 -54.77 -0.31 60.83
C LEU A 13 -54.39 1.15 60.60
N THR A 14 -54.29 1.97 61.65
CA THR A 14 -53.80 3.36 61.52
C THR A 14 -52.28 3.45 61.40
N ILE A 15 -51.51 2.46 61.89
CA ILE A 15 -50.07 2.34 61.60
C ILE A 15 -49.85 1.71 60.21
N LEU A 16 -50.73 0.83 59.73
CA LEU A 16 -50.67 0.28 58.37
C LEU A 16 -51.14 1.25 57.28
N PHE A 17 -52.20 2.03 57.50
CA PHE A 17 -52.67 3.06 56.57
C PHE A 17 -51.98 4.42 56.76
N GLY A 18 -51.54 4.75 57.96
CA GLY A 18 -50.65 5.89 58.22
C GLY A 18 -49.23 5.62 57.74
N GLY A 19 -48.76 4.37 57.84
CA GLY A 19 -47.52 3.89 57.23
C GLY A 19 -47.61 3.79 55.72
N ALA A 20 -48.72 3.29 55.15
CA ALA A 20 -48.96 3.30 53.70
C ALA A 20 -49.21 4.70 53.14
N GLY A 21 -49.84 5.59 53.90
CA GLY A 21 -50.06 7.00 53.57
C GLY A 21 -48.79 7.84 53.71
N ALA A 22 -47.96 7.57 54.71
CA ALA A 22 -46.62 8.13 54.83
C ALA A 22 -45.66 7.53 53.79
N LEU A 23 -45.79 6.25 53.43
CA LEU A 23 -45.08 5.63 52.32
C LEU A 23 -45.54 6.18 50.98
N TYR A 24 -46.84 6.45 50.79
CA TYR A 24 -47.41 7.06 49.60
C TYR A 24 -47.01 8.53 49.47
N ALA A 25 -47.05 9.29 50.56
CA ALA A 25 -46.58 10.68 50.61
C ALA A 25 -45.04 10.78 50.52
N TYR A 26 -44.30 9.75 50.98
CA TYR A 26 -42.85 9.62 50.80
C TYR A 26 -42.49 9.12 49.39
N ASP A 27 -43.36 8.34 48.73
CA ASP A 27 -43.27 7.96 47.32
C ASP A 27 -43.57 9.16 46.41
N SER A 28 -44.48 10.05 46.82
CA SER A 28 -44.80 11.29 46.09
C SER A 28 -43.88 12.48 46.40
N SER A 29 -43.02 12.39 47.43
CA SER A 29 -42.03 13.43 47.78
C SER A 29 -40.57 12.97 47.65
N GLY A 30 -40.35 11.72 47.27
CA GLY A 30 -39.03 11.10 47.25
C GLY A 30 -38.41 11.11 45.86
N THR A 31 -37.59 12.14 45.60
CA THR A 31 -36.51 12.18 44.59
C THR A 31 -36.51 11.04 43.57
N ASP A 32 -36.89 11.34 42.31
CA ASP A 32 -36.81 10.42 41.16
C ASP A 32 -35.38 9.92 40.90
N LYS A 33 -34.95 8.97 41.72
CA LYS A 33 -33.63 8.35 41.66
C LYS A 33 -33.71 7.08 40.83
N ILE A 34 -32.78 6.96 39.90
CA ILE A 34 -32.60 5.80 39.04
C ILE A 34 -32.23 4.59 39.90
N ALA A 35 -32.75 3.41 39.59
CA ALA A 35 -32.44 2.19 40.33
C ALA A 35 -30.92 1.89 40.28
N LYS A 36 -30.34 1.42 41.38
CA LYS A 36 -28.93 1.02 41.43
C LYS A 36 -28.67 -0.13 40.43
N GLY A 37 -27.53 -0.09 39.74
CA GLY A 37 -27.14 -1.10 38.75
C GLY A 37 -27.49 -0.75 37.30
N ILE A 38 -28.16 0.40 37.05
CA ILE A 38 -28.41 0.89 35.69
C ILE A 38 -27.18 1.63 35.17
N THR A 39 -26.67 1.17 34.03
CA THR A 39 -25.55 1.80 33.33
C THR A 39 -25.96 2.18 31.90
N VAL A 40 -25.37 3.25 31.36
CA VAL A 40 -25.56 3.68 29.98
C VAL A 40 -24.21 3.79 29.30
N GLY A 41 -23.95 2.99 28.27
CA GLY A 41 -22.66 3.03 27.55
C GLY A 41 -21.42 2.85 28.44
N GLY A 42 -21.55 2.08 29.53
CA GLY A 42 -20.50 1.86 30.55
C GLY A 42 -20.43 2.92 31.65
N VAL A 43 -21.30 3.94 31.64
CA VAL A 43 -21.40 4.96 32.70
C VAL A 43 -22.46 4.56 33.72
N ASP A 44 -22.07 4.41 34.99
CA ASP A 44 -23.01 4.11 36.08
C ASP A 44 -23.83 5.34 36.50
N ILE A 45 -25.15 5.26 36.31
CA ILE A 45 -26.12 6.28 36.67
C ILE A 45 -27.08 5.81 37.77
N GLY A 46 -26.89 4.60 38.29
CA GLY A 46 -27.73 4.04 39.34
C GLY A 46 -27.64 4.86 40.64
N GLY A 47 -28.78 5.07 41.28
CA GLY A 47 -28.90 5.84 42.52
C GLY A 47 -28.87 7.37 42.35
N LEU A 48 -28.63 7.86 41.13
CA LEU A 48 -28.64 9.29 40.81
C LEU A 48 -30.05 9.80 40.54
N THR A 49 -30.30 11.07 40.86
CA THR A 49 -31.47 11.79 40.34
C THR A 49 -31.36 12.00 38.83
N ALA A 50 -32.48 12.27 38.17
CA ALA A 50 -32.49 12.63 36.74
C ALA A 50 -31.47 13.74 36.39
N ALA A 51 -31.37 14.78 37.22
CA ALA A 51 -30.44 15.90 37.02
C ALA A 51 -28.97 15.47 37.17
N GLU A 52 -28.65 14.66 38.19
CA GLU A 52 -27.29 14.13 38.39
C GLU A 52 -26.89 13.14 37.30
N ALA A 53 -27.83 12.30 36.85
CA ALA A 53 -27.64 11.37 35.74
C ALA A 53 -27.34 12.12 34.43
N ARG A 54 -28.09 13.18 34.11
CA ARG A 54 -27.81 14.05 32.95
C ARG A 54 -26.40 14.64 33.02
N THR A 55 -26.02 15.21 34.15
CA THR A 55 -24.68 15.80 34.34
C THR A 55 -23.58 14.76 34.14
N ARG A 56 -23.75 13.56 34.72
CA ARG A 56 -22.76 12.48 34.59
C ARG A 56 -22.66 11.95 33.17
N LEU A 57 -23.79 11.73 32.48
CA LEU A 57 -23.80 11.30 31.09
C LEU A 57 -23.20 12.37 30.17
N ASN A 58 -23.49 13.65 30.38
CA ASN A 58 -22.84 14.71 29.63
C ASN A 58 -21.31 14.66 29.79
N ALA A 59 -20.81 14.56 31.03
CA ALA A 59 -19.38 14.58 31.30
C ALA A 59 -18.65 13.31 30.84
N GLN A 60 -19.23 12.12 31.01
CA GLN A 60 -18.55 10.85 30.79
C GLN A 60 -18.91 10.16 29.47
N LEU A 61 -20.05 10.50 28.87
CA LEU A 61 -20.47 10.00 27.57
C LEU A 61 -20.29 11.08 26.49
N LEU A 62 -20.88 12.27 26.63
CA LEU A 62 -20.86 13.27 25.55
C LEU A 62 -19.50 13.95 25.33
N GLU A 63 -18.85 14.42 26.40
CA GLU A 63 -17.58 15.17 26.25
C GLU A 63 -16.47 14.34 25.59
N PRO A 64 -16.27 13.04 25.91
CA PRO A 64 -15.36 12.18 25.15
C PRO A 64 -15.80 11.98 23.70
N LEU A 65 -17.11 11.89 23.45
CA LEU A 65 -17.66 11.69 22.11
C LEU A 65 -17.47 12.91 21.19
N LYS A 66 -17.41 14.12 21.76
CA LYS A 66 -17.16 15.39 21.04
C LYS A 66 -15.71 15.57 20.60
N LYS A 67 -14.78 14.72 21.03
CA LYS A 67 -13.39 14.82 20.59
C LYS A 67 -13.23 14.37 19.14
N ASP A 68 -12.46 15.13 18.39
CA ASP A 68 -12.08 14.82 17.02
C ASP A 68 -11.46 13.44 16.88
N ILE A 69 -11.82 12.76 15.78
CA ILE A 69 -11.16 11.52 15.37
C ILE A 69 -10.04 11.86 14.40
N VAL A 70 -8.82 11.44 14.73
CA VAL A 70 -7.61 11.71 13.97
C VAL A 70 -7.09 10.43 13.32
N VAL A 71 -6.96 10.43 12.00
CA VAL A 71 -6.29 9.38 11.24
C VAL A 71 -4.95 9.90 10.76
N HIS A 72 -3.88 9.12 10.90
CA HIS A 72 -2.55 9.51 10.43
C HIS A 72 -1.89 8.42 9.58
N HIS A 73 -1.12 8.84 8.58
CA HIS A 73 -0.24 8.00 7.77
C HIS A 73 0.93 8.87 7.32
N ALA A 74 2.08 8.74 8.00
CA ALA A 74 3.15 9.73 7.91
C ALA A 74 3.51 10.11 6.45
N PRO A 75 3.58 11.40 6.11
CA PRO A 75 3.47 12.57 7.00
C PRO A 75 2.03 13.08 7.23
N ASP A 76 1.05 12.49 6.56
CA ASP A 76 -0.29 13.04 6.44
C ASP A 76 -1.19 12.75 7.64
N LYS A 77 -2.13 13.67 7.87
CA LYS A 77 -3.13 13.60 8.94
C LYS A 77 -4.49 14.08 8.41
N TRP A 78 -5.52 13.33 8.77
CA TRP A 78 -6.92 13.67 8.50
C TRP A 78 -7.70 13.69 9.81
N THR A 79 -8.68 14.58 9.88
CA THR A 79 -9.51 14.75 11.07
C THR A 79 -10.97 14.68 10.68
N LEU A 80 -11.76 13.94 11.46
CA LEU A 80 -13.21 13.99 11.46
C LEU A 80 -13.65 14.70 12.74
N THR A 81 -14.19 15.90 12.60
CA THR A 81 -14.67 16.67 13.75
C THR A 81 -16.01 16.16 14.24
N ALA A 82 -16.39 16.48 15.48
CA ALA A 82 -17.67 16.08 16.03
C ALA A 82 -18.87 16.64 15.24
N GLU A 83 -18.74 17.87 14.71
CA GLU A 83 -19.76 18.51 13.88
C GLU A 83 -19.94 17.75 12.56
N GLN A 84 -18.85 17.37 11.91
CA GLN A 84 -18.88 16.58 10.68
C GLN A 84 -19.46 15.18 10.92
N ALA A 85 -19.09 14.56 12.04
CA ALA A 85 -19.63 13.27 12.45
C ALA A 85 -21.13 13.34 12.78
N GLY A 86 -21.69 14.54 13.02
CA GLY A 86 -23.11 14.76 13.26
C GLY A 86 -23.63 14.00 14.47
N LEU A 87 -22.79 13.82 15.49
CA LEU A 87 -23.11 13.00 16.66
C LEU A 87 -24.29 13.60 17.43
N LYS A 88 -25.40 12.86 17.48
CA LYS A 88 -26.50 13.16 18.39
C LYS A 88 -26.67 11.97 19.33
N ALA A 89 -26.55 12.24 20.62
CA ALA A 89 -26.87 11.29 21.68
C ALA A 89 -28.00 11.90 22.50
N ASN A 90 -29.16 11.23 22.51
CA ASN A 90 -30.35 11.71 23.19
C ASN A 90 -30.28 11.37 24.69
N VAL A 91 -29.50 12.16 25.45
CA VAL A 91 -29.34 11.96 26.90
C VAL A 91 -30.69 12.02 27.62
N GLU A 92 -31.63 12.82 27.12
CA GLU A 92 -32.95 12.96 27.74
C GLU A 92 -33.77 11.68 27.62
N GLU A 93 -33.76 11.04 26.46
CA GLU A 93 -34.40 9.75 26.22
C GLU A 93 -33.74 8.61 26.99
N LEU A 94 -32.41 8.65 27.16
CA LEU A 94 -31.69 7.65 27.95
C LEU A 94 -32.03 7.76 29.44
N VAL A 95 -32.13 8.98 29.98
CA VAL A 95 -32.52 9.20 31.37
C VAL A 95 -34.00 8.88 31.59
N SER A 96 -34.90 9.24 30.66
CA SER A 96 -36.33 8.92 30.78
C SER A 96 -36.58 7.41 30.68
N THR A 97 -35.86 6.70 29.79
CA THR A 97 -35.90 5.24 29.69
C THR A 97 -35.36 4.59 30.97
N ALA A 98 -34.27 5.10 31.53
CA ALA A 98 -33.73 4.63 32.81
C ALA A 98 -34.72 4.82 33.97
N LEU A 99 -35.43 5.95 34.04
CA LEU A 99 -36.47 6.21 35.04
C LEU A 99 -37.71 5.32 34.85
N THR A 100 -38.11 5.08 33.59
CA THR A 100 -39.23 4.18 33.26
C THR A 100 -38.90 2.75 33.68
N ARG A 101 -37.72 2.25 33.31
CA ARG A 101 -37.26 0.93 33.76
C ARG A 101 -37.04 0.83 35.27
N SER A 102 -36.70 1.94 35.92
CA SER A 102 -36.61 2.00 37.38
C SER A 102 -37.99 1.91 38.06
N SER A 103 -39.06 2.31 37.37
CA SER A 103 -40.43 2.29 37.88
C SER A 103 -41.23 1.04 37.48
N GLU A 104 -40.71 0.19 36.58
CA GLU A 104 -41.30 -1.10 36.20
C GLU A 104 -41.34 -2.11 37.39
N GLY A 105 -42.55 -2.54 37.75
CA GLY A 105 -42.82 -3.52 38.83
C GLY A 105 -43.92 -3.08 39.80
N ASN A 106 -44.57 -4.00 40.51
CA ASN A 106 -45.63 -3.66 41.47
C ASN A 106 -45.06 -2.93 42.72
N PHE A 107 -45.90 -2.19 43.44
CA PHE A 107 -45.46 -1.37 44.58
C PHE A 107 -44.75 -2.18 45.69
N VAL A 108 -45.13 -3.45 45.90
CA VAL A 108 -44.53 -4.36 46.88
C VAL A 108 -43.09 -4.72 46.48
N SER A 109 -42.88 -5.01 45.19
CA SER A 109 -41.55 -5.32 44.63
C SER A 109 -40.61 -4.11 44.65
N ARG A 110 -41.14 -2.88 44.52
CA ARG A 110 -40.36 -1.63 44.63
C ARG A 110 -39.95 -1.36 46.08
N GLY A 111 -40.89 -1.49 47.02
CA GLY A 111 -40.63 -1.32 48.46
C GLY A 111 -39.63 -2.33 49.01
N TYR A 112 -39.75 -3.60 48.63
CA TYR A 112 -38.80 -4.66 49.03
C TYR A 112 -37.38 -4.39 48.52
N ARG A 113 -37.23 -3.91 47.27
CA ARG A 113 -35.93 -3.59 46.66
C ARG A 113 -35.23 -2.39 47.32
N LYS A 114 -36.01 -1.37 47.72
CA LYS A 114 -35.54 -0.18 48.43
C LYS A 114 -35.07 -0.50 49.86
N LEU A 115 -35.64 -1.54 50.48
CA LEU A 115 -35.30 -2.00 51.83
C LEU A 115 -34.13 -3.01 51.85
N THR A 116 -34.02 -3.88 50.84
CA THR A 116 -32.95 -4.90 50.77
C THR A 116 -31.71 -4.43 50.00
N GLY A 117 -31.78 -3.28 49.33
CA GLY A 117 -30.68 -2.75 48.52
C GLY A 117 -30.52 -3.45 47.15
N GLY A 118 -31.55 -4.16 46.67
CA GLY A 118 -31.49 -4.89 45.40
C GLY A 118 -31.22 -3.98 44.19
N SER A 119 -30.44 -4.46 43.23
CA SER A 119 -30.11 -3.77 41.98
C SER A 119 -30.97 -4.22 40.80
N VAL A 120 -31.03 -3.39 39.76
CA VAL A 120 -31.49 -3.77 38.42
C VAL A 120 -30.25 -3.75 37.54
N GLU A 121 -29.70 -4.93 37.22
CA GLU A 121 -28.63 -5.01 36.23
C GLU A 121 -29.24 -4.79 34.84
N THR A 122 -29.10 -3.57 34.33
CA THR A 122 -29.55 -3.25 32.97
C THR A 122 -28.54 -2.30 32.36
N THR A 123 -27.97 -2.75 31.25
CA THR A 123 -27.12 -1.93 30.40
C THR A 123 -27.99 -1.35 29.30
N LEU A 124 -28.09 -0.03 29.25
CA LEU A 124 -28.72 0.69 28.14
C LEU A 124 -27.61 1.08 27.15
N ASP A 125 -27.75 0.65 25.90
CA ASP A 125 -26.87 1.10 24.83
C ASP A 125 -27.29 2.50 24.39
N PRO A 126 -26.38 3.49 24.37
CA PRO A 126 -26.72 4.81 23.88
C PRO A 126 -27.01 4.74 22.39
N ASP A 127 -28.19 5.19 21.96
CA ASP A 127 -28.49 5.39 20.55
C ASP A 127 -27.72 6.64 20.06
N VAL A 128 -26.51 6.39 19.56
CA VAL A 128 -25.64 7.42 19.00
C VAL A 128 -25.81 7.44 17.49
N SER A 129 -26.60 8.39 17.02
CA SER A 129 -26.70 8.65 15.58
C SER A 129 -25.45 9.38 15.09
N TYR A 130 -24.98 9.02 13.89
CA TYR A 130 -23.81 9.64 13.24
C TYR A 130 -24.03 9.77 11.73
N ASN A 131 -23.23 10.63 11.10
CA ASN A 131 -23.22 10.85 9.67
C ASN A 131 -22.30 9.82 8.97
N ALA A 132 -22.88 8.74 8.46
CA ALA A 132 -22.14 7.72 7.72
C ALA A 132 -21.39 8.28 6.50
N ALA A 133 -21.95 9.28 5.82
CA ALA A 133 -21.30 9.91 4.67
C ALA A 133 -20.06 10.71 5.06
N ALA A 134 -19.98 11.25 6.29
CA ALA A 134 -18.78 11.92 6.79
C ALA A 134 -17.64 10.92 7.06
N VAL A 135 -17.98 9.74 7.60
CA VAL A 135 -17.01 8.64 7.79
C VAL A 135 -16.49 8.15 6.43
N ASP A 136 -17.37 7.94 5.47
CA ASP A 136 -16.97 7.52 4.12
C ASP A 136 -16.09 8.59 3.45
N LYS A 137 -16.44 9.87 3.56
CA LYS A 137 -15.61 10.97 3.04
C LYS A 137 -14.21 10.98 3.66
N LEU A 138 -14.09 10.79 4.98
CA LEU A 138 -12.80 10.69 5.65
C LEU A 138 -11.99 9.50 5.10
N VAL A 139 -12.60 8.31 5.03
CA VAL A 139 -11.92 7.11 4.51
C VAL A 139 -11.50 7.28 3.06
N GLN A 140 -12.32 7.94 2.23
CA GLN A 140 -11.99 8.23 0.83
C GLN A 140 -10.86 9.25 0.70
N ALA A 141 -10.82 10.28 1.56
CA ALA A 141 -9.71 11.23 1.60
C ALA A 141 -8.38 10.51 1.93
N VAL A 142 -8.38 9.69 2.99
CA VAL A 142 -7.22 8.87 3.36
C VAL A 142 -6.81 7.95 2.21
N ARG A 143 -7.76 7.28 1.56
CA ARG A 143 -7.48 6.43 0.39
C ARG A 143 -6.90 7.22 -0.78
N LYS A 144 -7.42 8.41 -1.06
CA LYS A 144 -6.99 9.24 -2.19
C LYS A 144 -5.53 9.66 -2.02
N ASP A 145 -5.15 10.03 -0.81
CA ASP A 145 -3.82 10.57 -0.54
C ASP A 145 -2.78 9.47 -0.32
N VAL A 146 -3.18 8.33 0.27
CA VAL A 146 -2.27 7.22 0.60
C VAL A 146 -2.18 6.15 -0.49
N ASN A 147 -3.29 5.83 -1.18
CA ASN A 147 -3.27 4.74 -2.15
C ASN A 147 -2.43 5.13 -3.35
N ARG A 148 -1.53 4.22 -3.71
CA ARG A 148 -0.73 4.33 -4.92
C ARG A 148 -0.54 2.95 -5.50
N ASP A 149 -0.70 2.81 -6.81
CA ASP A 149 -0.48 1.55 -7.47
C ASP A 149 1.01 1.19 -7.50
N ALA A 150 1.28 -0.11 -7.55
CA ALA A 150 2.64 -0.59 -7.78
C ALA A 150 3.07 -0.21 -9.20
N THR A 151 4.27 0.35 -9.34
CA THR A 151 4.85 0.66 -10.65
C THR A 151 5.76 -0.50 -11.04
N ASN A 152 5.54 -1.12 -12.20
CA ASN A 152 6.46 -2.13 -12.74
C ASN A 152 7.72 -1.47 -13.27
N ALA A 153 8.86 -2.15 -13.12
CA ALA A 153 10.06 -1.72 -13.80
C ALA A 153 9.93 -1.91 -15.31
N SER A 154 10.42 -0.94 -16.08
CA SER A 154 10.51 -1.03 -17.54
C SER A 154 11.78 -0.37 -18.04
N MET A 155 12.17 -0.69 -19.28
CA MET A 155 13.36 -0.13 -19.90
C MET A 155 13.19 -0.03 -21.41
N SER A 156 13.72 1.05 -21.99
CA SER A 156 14.07 1.12 -23.41
C SER A 156 15.57 1.38 -23.58
N ILE A 157 16.12 0.87 -24.70
CA ILE A 157 17.51 1.05 -25.08
C ILE A 157 17.62 2.31 -25.94
N SER A 158 18.67 3.10 -25.74
CA SER A 158 19.03 4.23 -26.60
C SER A 158 20.54 4.42 -26.66
N LEU A 159 21.03 5.30 -27.53
CA LEU A 159 22.45 5.66 -27.57
C LEU A 159 22.91 6.38 -26.29
N ALA A 160 22.04 7.05 -25.55
CA ALA A 160 22.42 7.61 -24.25
C ALA A 160 22.56 6.53 -23.15
N GLY A 161 22.14 5.29 -23.41
CA GLY A 161 22.16 4.17 -22.47
C GLY A 161 20.78 3.53 -22.36
N PHE A 162 20.21 3.54 -21.15
CA PHE A 162 18.90 2.94 -20.89
C PHE A 162 17.98 3.97 -20.24
N LYS A 163 16.81 4.20 -20.85
CA LYS A 163 15.74 4.91 -20.15
C LYS A 163 15.02 3.88 -19.29
N LYS A 164 15.23 3.95 -17.98
CA LYS A 164 14.65 3.02 -17.00
C LYS A 164 13.52 3.69 -16.24
N VAL A 165 12.46 2.94 -15.99
CA VAL A 165 11.48 3.23 -14.95
C VAL A 165 11.73 2.22 -13.85
N ASP A 166 12.05 2.68 -12.65
CA ASP A 166 12.26 1.80 -11.51
C ASP A 166 10.94 1.28 -10.94
N SER A 167 10.96 0.03 -10.48
CA SER A 167 9.81 -0.55 -9.82
C SER A 167 9.57 0.13 -8.47
N ARG A 168 8.31 0.42 -8.15
CA ARG A 168 7.92 1.00 -6.86
C ARG A 168 6.82 0.19 -6.21
N ILE A 169 6.93 0.01 -4.90
CA ILE A 169 5.91 -0.66 -4.08
C ILE A 169 4.68 0.26 -3.98
N GLY A 170 3.54 -0.29 -4.37
CA GLY A 170 2.25 0.35 -4.18
C GLY A 170 1.78 0.25 -2.73
N LEU A 171 0.90 1.15 -2.34
CA LEU A 171 0.24 1.14 -1.04
C LEU A 171 -1.26 1.10 -1.24
N ARG A 172 -1.96 0.31 -0.44
CA ARG A 172 -3.41 0.36 -0.35
C ARG A 172 -3.86 0.39 1.09
N VAL A 173 -4.66 1.37 1.45
CA VAL A 173 -5.27 1.50 2.77
C VAL A 173 -6.22 0.32 2.99
N LYS A 174 -6.12 -0.32 4.14
CA LYS A 174 -7.07 -1.34 4.60
C LYS A 174 -8.36 -0.67 5.05
N SER A 175 -9.13 -0.14 4.10
CA SER A 175 -10.30 0.70 4.34
C SER A 175 -11.31 0.07 5.29
N GLY A 176 -11.60 -1.23 5.15
CA GLY A 176 -12.53 -1.94 6.05
C GLY A 176 -12.09 -1.93 7.52
N LYS A 177 -10.77 -2.07 7.79
CA LYS A 177 -10.24 -1.94 9.15
C LYS A 177 -10.35 -0.51 9.66
N LEU A 178 -10.01 0.46 8.82
CA LEU A 178 -10.08 1.88 9.17
C LEU A 178 -11.51 2.32 9.50
N THR A 179 -12.48 1.97 8.65
CA THR A 179 -13.90 2.23 8.89
C THR A 179 -14.35 1.61 10.21
N LYS A 180 -14.00 0.34 10.48
CA LYS A 180 -14.35 -0.33 11.74
C LYS A 180 -13.77 0.39 12.96
N ALA A 181 -12.52 0.88 12.88
CA ALA A 181 -11.90 1.63 13.96
C ALA A 181 -12.59 2.98 14.20
N ILE A 182 -12.94 3.71 13.14
CA ILE A 182 -13.67 4.98 13.24
C ILE A 182 -15.06 4.76 13.84
N LEU A 183 -15.81 3.75 13.36
CA LEU A 183 -17.14 3.44 13.88
C LEU A 183 -17.09 3.05 15.37
N ALA A 184 -16.13 2.20 15.77
CA ALA A 184 -15.93 1.86 17.17
C ALA A 184 -15.58 3.09 18.02
N SER A 185 -14.85 4.06 17.44
CA SER A 185 -14.56 5.33 18.10
C SER A 185 -15.82 6.18 18.28
N LEU A 186 -16.74 6.20 17.32
CA LEU A 186 -17.96 7.01 17.36
C LEU A 186 -19.00 6.47 18.33
N THR A 187 -19.04 5.16 18.54
CA THR A 187 -20.04 4.51 19.39
C THR A 187 -19.55 4.21 20.81
N SER A 188 -18.24 4.31 21.07
CA SER A 188 -17.66 4.08 22.40
C SER A 188 -16.93 5.31 22.94
N PRO A 189 -17.31 5.86 24.11
CA PRO A 189 -16.63 7.00 24.72
C PRO A 189 -15.21 6.66 25.22
N THR A 190 -14.90 5.38 25.43
CA THR A 190 -13.58 4.91 25.90
C THR A 190 -12.65 4.48 24.77
N ALA A 191 -13.16 4.39 23.54
CA ALA A 191 -12.35 4.03 22.39
C ALA A 191 -11.31 5.11 22.06
N LYS A 192 -10.17 4.66 21.52
CA LYS A 192 -9.12 5.55 21.02
C LYS A 192 -9.72 6.47 19.94
N ARG A 193 -9.27 7.71 19.91
CA ARG A 193 -9.68 8.71 18.91
C ARG A 193 -8.60 8.99 17.87
N SER A 194 -7.44 8.34 17.98
CA SER A 194 -6.34 8.48 17.05
C SER A 194 -5.85 7.13 16.55
N PHE A 195 -5.71 6.99 15.23
CA PHE A 195 -5.37 5.73 14.59
C PHE A 195 -4.40 5.91 13.43
N VAL A 196 -3.53 4.92 13.24
CA VAL A 196 -2.72 4.80 12.02
C VAL A 196 -3.60 4.20 10.91
N ALA A 197 -3.63 4.82 9.73
CA ALA A 197 -4.21 4.17 8.56
C ALA A 197 -3.27 3.03 8.11
N GLU A 198 -3.60 1.80 8.49
CA GLU A 198 -2.89 0.61 8.05
C GLU A 198 -2.94 0.47 6.53
N THR A 199 -1.80 0.13 5.93
CA THR A 199 -1.71 -0.17 4.50
C THR A 199 -1.29 -1.62 4.26
N GLU A 200 -1.67 -2.15 3.11
CA GLU A 200 -1.05 -3.31 2.48
C GLU A 200 -0.04 -2.84 1.42
N HIS A 201 1.05 -3.61 1.29
CA HIS A 201 2.06 -3.36 0.27
C HIS A 201 1.71 -4.12 -1.00
N LEU A 202 1.56 -3.40 -2.10
CA LEU A 202 1.34 -3.97 -3.42
C LEU A 202 2.67 -4.16 -4.12
N LYS A 203 3.06 -5.42 -4.32
CA LYS A 203 4.30 -5.75 -5.01
C LYS A 203 4.15 -5.50 -6.52
N PRO A 204 5.15 -4.89 -7.17
CA PRO A 204 5.17 -4.79 -8.62
C PRO A 204 5.30 -6.18 -9.25
N LYS A 205 4.72 -6.37 -10.44
CA LYS A 205 4.81 -7.63 -11.21
C LYS A 205 6.22 -7.87 -11.74
N VAL A 206 6.94 -6.79 -12.05
CA VAL A 206 8.34 -6.83 -12.50
C VAL A 206 9.13 -5.87 -11.63
N THR A 207 10.11 -6.39 -10.88
CA THR A 207 11.01 -5.55 -10.09
C THR A 207 12.16 -5.03 -10.96
N THR A 208 12.82 -3.94 -10.53
CA THR A 208 14.05 -3.46 -11.18
C THR A 208 15.12 -4.56 -11.21
N GLY A 209 15.18 -5.41 -10.17
CA GLY A 209 16.09 -6.54 -10.10
C GLY A 209 15.78 -7.62 -11.15
N ASP A 210 14.50 -7.96 -11.33
CA ASP A 210 14.06 -8.94 -12.33
C ASP A 210 14.34 -8.45 -13.75
N LEU A 211 14.04 -7.17 -14.01
CA LEU A 211 14.32 -6.53 -15.28
C LEU A 211 15.82 -6.54 -15.59
N ALA A 212 16.66 -6.22 -14.61
CA ALA A 212 18.11 -6.23 -14.77
C ALA A 212 18.65 -7.62 -15.09
N LYS A 213 18.18 -8.65 -14.38
CA LYS A 213 18.58 -10.05 -14.62
C LYS A 213 18.12 -10.53 -16.01
N LYS A 214 16.88 -10.21 -16.40
CA LYS A 214 16.32 -10.59 -17.70
C LYS A 214 17.07 -9.94 -18.86
N ALA A 215 17.45 -8.67 -18.71
CA ALA A 215 18.22 -7.96 -19.73
C ALA A 215 19.62 -8.55 -19.95
N GLY A 216 20.22 -9.18 -18.92
CA GLY A 216 21.46 -9.93 -19.04
C GLY A 216 22.62 -9.10 -19.61
N THR A 217 23.03 -9.41 -20.84
CA THR A 217 24.15 -8.74 -21.53
C THR A 217 23.65 -7.97 -22.74
N ILE A 218 23.99 -6.68 -22.82
CA ILE A 218 23.62 -5.81 -23.93
C ILE A 218 24.87 -5.12 -24.46
N LEU A 219 25.02 -5.13 -25.79
CA LEU A 219 25.95 -4.29 -26.53
C LEU A 219 25.18 -3.14 -27.16
N VAL A 220 25.67 -1.91 -26.96
CA VAL A 220 25.15 -0.70 -27.60
C VAL A 220 26.22 -0.16 -28.54
N VAL A 221 25.96 -0.20 -29.84
CA VAL A 221 26.82 0.30 -30.90
C VAL A 221 26.34 1.68 -31.31
N ASP A 222 27.23 2.65 -31.16
CA ASP A 222 27.04 4.04 -31.55
C ASP A 222 27.90 4.28 -32.80
N LYS A 223 27.24 4.31 -33.97
CA LYS A 223 27.90 4.47 -35.27
C LYS A 223 28.54 5.85 -35.41
N SER A 224 27.90 6.89 -34.88
CA SER A 224 28.41 8.27 -34.94
C SER A 224 29.68 8.48 -34.13
N LYS A 225 29.87 7.70 -33.05
CA LYS A 225 31.08 7.76 -32.21
C LYS A 225 32.08 6.65 -32.46
N PHE A 226 31.76 5.69 -33.34
CA PHE A 226 32.58 4.50 -33.57
C PHE A 226 32.89 3.73 -32.28
N THR A 227 31.87 3.51 -31.45
CA THR A 227 32.04 2.78 -30.18
C THR A 227 31.03 1.67 -29.98
N VAL A 228 31.45 0.65 -29.24
CA VAL A 228 30.54 -0.33 -28.63
C VAL A 228 30.67 -0.29 -27.11
N ARG A 229 29.53 -0.19 -26.41
CA ARG A 229 29.45 -0.21 -24.95
C ARG A 229 28.85 -1.52 -24.47
N LEU A 230 29.54 -2.18 -23.56
CA LEU A 230 29.10 -3.40 -22.90
C LEU A 230 28.36 -3.05 -21.60
N TYR A 231 27.15 -3.58 -21.47
CA TYR A 231 26.36 -3.53 -20.25
C TYR A 231 26.06 -4.94 -19.73
N LYS A 232 26.13 -5.10 -18.41
CA LYS A 232 25.76 -6.32 -17.69
C LYS A 232 24.73 -5.96 -16.63
N ASN A 233 23.58 -6.63 -16.66
CA ASN A 233 22.46 -6.37 -15.76
C ASN A 233 22.14 -4.87 -15.70
N LEU A 234 22.13 -4.23 -16.88
CA LEU A 234 21.88 -2.81 -17.08
C LEU A 234 22.88 -1.85 -16.40
N LYS A 235 24.07 -2.34 -16.02
CA LYS A 235 25.19 -1.54 -15.53
C LYS A 235 26.28 -1.47 -16.59
N PHE A 236 26.84 -0.28 -16.78
CA PHE A 236 27.97 -0.09 -17.69
C PHE A 236 29.17 -0.90 -17.20
N VAL A 237 29.83 -1.60 -18.11
CA VAL A 237 31.03 -2.39 -17.81
C VAL A 237 32.25 -1.76 -18.48
N LYS A 238 32.20 -1.58 -19.80
CA LYS A 238 33.34 -1.09 -20.58
C LYS A 238 32.89 -0.57 -21.94
N GLN A 239 33.68 0.33 -22.52
CA GLN A 239 33.55 0.83 -23.88
C GLN A 239 34.78 0.44 -24.70
N TYR A 240 34.57 0.17 -25.98
CA TYR A 240 35.63 -0.15 -26.94
C TYR A 240 35.44 0.69 -28.20
N GLY A 241 36.55 1.06 -28.84
CA GLY A 241 36.53 1.64 -30.18
C GLY A 241 36.28 0.57 -31.23
N ILE A 242 35.56 0.93 -32.28
CA ILE A 242 35.29 0.05 -33.43
C ILE A 242 35.55 0.79 -34.75
N ALA A 243 35.74 0.06 -35.85
CA ALA A 243 35.45 0.57 -37.18
C ALA A 243 34.10 0.02 -37.64
N ILE A 244 33.37 0.76 -38.47
CA ILE A 244 32.08 0.31 -39.03
C ILE A 244 32.15 0.19 -40.55
N GLY A 245 31.04 -0.20 -41.16
CA GLY A 245 30.85 -0.23 -42.60
C GLY A 245 31.18 1.11 -43.26
N ALA A 246 31.92 1.07 -44.37
CA ALA A 246 32.10 2.23 -45.24
C ALA A 246 30.78 2.57 -45.97
N PRO A 247 30.61 3.80 -46.49
CA PRO A 247 29.44 4.14 -47.29
C PRO A 247 29.24 3.15 -48.45
N GLY A 248 28.02 2.62 -48.59
CA GLY A 248 27.69 1.56 -49.55
C GLY A 248 27.92 0.13 -49.03
N HIS A 249 28.52 -0.01 -47.86
CA HIS A 249 28.66 -1.25 -47.10
C HIS A 249 28.30 -1.03 -45.63
N ASP A 250 27.21 -0.32 -45.39
CA ASP A 250 26.85 0.18 -44.06
C ASP A 250 26.65 -0.94 -43.05
N THR A 251 27.10 -0.70 -41.81
CA THR A 251 26.71 -1.56 -40.69
C THR A 251 25.20 -1.37 -40.44
N PRO A 252 24.40 -2.46 -40.44
CA PRO A 252 22.95 -2.39 -40.35
C PRO A 252 22.51 -1.85 -38.99
N GLU A 253 21.45 -1.05 -38.99
CA GLU A 253 20.83 -0.51 -37.79
C GLU A 253 19.67 -1.39 -37.32
N GLY A 254 19.44 -1.42 -36.01
CA GLY A 254 18.38 -2.20 -35.42
C GLY A 254 18.76 -2.88 -34.12
N THR A 255 17.87 -3.77 -33.67
CA THR A 255 18.11 -4.61 -32.49
C THR A 255 18.29 -6.06 -32.95
N PHE A 256 19.45 -6.60 -32.65
CA PHE A 256 19.88 -7.94 -33.02
C PHE A 256 20.29 -8.74 -31.77
N SER A 257 20.81 -9.94 -32.00
CA SER A 257 21.43 -10.74 -30.95
C SER A 257 22.71 -11.38 -31.47
N VAL A 258 23.65 -11.70 -30.57
CA VAL A 258 24.84 -12.48 -30.94
C VAL A 258 24.40 -13.89 -31.33
N GLN A 259 24.51 -14.23 -32.61
CA GLN A 259 24.02 -15.49 -33.17
C GLN A 259 24.99 -16.64 -32.95
N ASN A 260 26.28 -16.38 -33.10
CA ASN A 260 27.33 -17.38 -32.95
C ASN A 260 28.65 -16.73 -32.53
N LYS A 261 29.59 -17.55 -32.07
CA LYS A 261 30.89 -17.13 -31.61
C LYS A 261 31.95 -18.15 -31.99
N GLN A 262 33.13 -17.68 -32.41
CA GLN A 262 34.25 -18.54 -32.76
C GLN A 262 35.57 -17.95 -32.26
N VAL A 263 36.45 -18.83 -31.78
CA VAL A 263 37.86 -18.55 -31.48
C VAL A 263 38.65 -18.92 -32.73
N ASP A 264 39.54 -18.03 -33.16
CA ASP A 264 40.36 -18.18 -34.36
C ASP A 264 39.51 -18.60 -35.58
N PRO A 265 38.51 -17.78 -35.94
CA PRO A 265 37.44 -18.13 -36.88
C PRO A 265 37.98 -18.43 -38.28
N VAL A 266 37.40 -19.42 -38.95
CA VAL A 266 37.52 -19.56 -40.41
C VAL A 266 36.75 -18.40 -41.05
N TRP A 267 37.37 -17.73 -42.02
CA TRP A 267 36.71 -16.65 -42.76
C TRP A 267 36.15 -17.20 -44.08
N SER A 268 34.82 -17.28 -44.16
CA SER A 268 34.12 -17.54 -45.42
C SER A 268 34.00 -16.24 -46.20
N VAL A 269 34.71 -16.16 -47.32
CA VAL A 269 34.80 -14.94 -48.11
C VAL A 269 33.50 -14.76 -48.91
N PRO A 270 32.81 -13.62 -48.79
CA PRO A 270 31.59 -13.37 -49.56
C PRO A 270 31.85 -13.49 -51.06
N ASN A 271 30.90 -14.06 -51.80
CA ASN A 271 30.96 -14.08 -53.26
C ASN A 271 30.59 -12.68 -53.80
N SER A 272 31.55 -11.76 -53.78
CA SER A 272 31.34 -10.35 -54.11
C SER A 272 32.53 -9.78 -54.90
N PRO A 273 32.32 -8.82 -55.83
CA PRO A 273 33.40 -8.29 -56.66
C PRO A 273 34.60 -7.72 -55.89
N TRP A 274 34.37 -7.14 -54.71
CA TRP A 274 35.45 -6.59 -53.88
C TRP A 274 36.41 -7.66 -53.34
N ALA A 275 35.96 -8.91 -53.24
CA ALA A 275 36.78 -10.02 -52.75
C ALA A 275 37.78 -10.54 -53.79
N GLY A 276 37.64 -10.12 -55.06
CA GLY A 276 38.54 -10.51 -56.15
C GLY A 276 38.66 -12.02 -56.30
N GLU A 277 39.90 -12.52 -56.41
CA GLU A 277 40.20 -13.95 -56.59
C GLU A 277 39.78 -14.82 -55.39
N LEU A 278 39.59 -14.22 -54.21
CA LEU A 278 39.16 -14.94 -53.02
C LEU A 278 37.63 -15.09 -52.93
N ALA A 279 36.85 -14.50 -53.83
CA ALA A 279 35.40 -14.54 -53.78
C ALA A 279 34.87 -15.99 -53.71
N GLY A 280 34.04 -16.28 -52.69
CA GLY A 280 33.47 -17.61 -52.46
C GLY A 280 34.43 -18.66 -51.89
N SER A 281 35.68 -18.28 -51.59
CA SER A 281 36.67 -19.16 -50.95
C SER A 281 36.57 -19.14 -49.42
N THR A 282 37.43 -19.92 -48.76
CA THR A 282 37.61 -19.88 -47.31
C THR A 282 39.06 -19.62 -46.96
N VAL A 283 39.29 -18.79 -45.93
CA VAL A 283 40.60 -18.56 -45.35
C VAL A 283 40.63 -19.23 -43.98
N ALA A 284 41.61 -20.11 -43.78
CA ALA A 284 41.73 -20.89 -42.54
C ALA A 284 41.79 -19.99 -41.30
N GLY A 285 41.28 -20.49 -40.18
CA GLY A 285 41.36 -19.82 -38.89
C GLY A 285 42.78 -19.80 -38.32
N GLY A 286 43.08 -18.83 -37.46
CA GLY A 286 44.34 -18.77 -36.70
C GLY A 286 45.59 -18.39 -37.48
N ILE A 287 45.51 -18.23 -38.81
CA ILE A 287 46.64 -17.76 -39.63
C ILE A 287 46.70 -16.23 -39.70
N ALA A 288 47.90 -15.68 -39.85
CA ALA A 288 48.12 -14.23 -39.84
C ALA A 288 47.37 -13.49 -40.97
N SER A 289 47.17 -14.13 -42.12
CA SER A 289 46.45 -13.55 -43.27
C SER A 289 44.94 -13.46 -43.08
N ASN A 290 44.37 -14.16 -42.09
CA ASN A 290 42.93 -14.11 -41.84
C ASN A 290 42.52 -12.72 -41.28
N PRO A 291 41.59 -12.01 -41.93
CA PRO A 291 41.21 -10.65 -41.53
C PRO A 291 40.35 -10.60 -40.27
N LEU A 292 39.73 -11.71 -39.85
CA LEU A 292 38.92 -11.79 -38.62
C LEU A 292 39.79 -11.92 -37.36
N LYS A 293 41.05 -12.31 -37.53
CA LYS A 293 42.08 -12.47 -36.49
C LYS A 293 41.64 -13.47 -35.42
N ALA A 294 41.48 -12.99 -34.19
CA ALA A 294 41.41 -13.85 -33.01
C ALA A 294 39.98 -14.32 -32.67
N ARG A 295 38.98 -13.48 -32.87
CA ARG A 295 37.62 -13.74 -32.34
C ARG A 295 36.56 -13.26 -33.30
N TRP A 296 35.48 -14.02 -33.40
CA TRP A 296 34.29 -13.67 -34.15
C TRP A 296 33.06 -13.72 -33.25
N MET A 297 32.20 -12.70 -33.35
CA MET A 297 30.86 -12.69 -32.77
C MET A 297 29.86 -12.23 -33.83
N GLY A 298 29.16 -13.18 -34.46
CA GLY A 298 28.19 -12.90 -35.52
C GLY A 298 26.92 -12.26 -34.98
N VAL A 299 26.35 -11.31 -35.71
CA VAL A 299 25.18 -10.51 -35.30
C VAL A 299 24.02 -10.68 -36.28
N THR A 300 24.23 -10.43 -37.58
CA THR A 300 23.19 -10.59 -38.62
C THR A 300 23.87 -10.67 -39.99
N ASP A 301 23.34 -11.47 -40.93
CA ASP A 301 23.71 -11.45 -42.36
C ASP A 301 25.21 -11.35 -42.69
N GLY A 302 26.04 -12.12 -41.99
CA GLY A 302 27.50 -12.10 -42.18
C GLY A 302 28.23 -10.89 -41.59
N VAL A 303 27.51 -10.00 -40.90
CA VAL A 303 28.02 -8.90 -40.09
C VAL A 303 28.21 -9.35 -38.64
N GLY A 304 29.35 -8.97 -38.07
CA GLY A 304 29.68 -9.27 -36.68
C GLY A 304 30.82 -8.42 -36.15
N PHE A 305 31.19 -8.68 -34.90
CA PHE A 305 32.39 -8.12 -34.28
C PHE A 305 33.57 -9.04 -34.51
N HIS A 306 34.72 -8.49 -34.92
CA HIS A 306 35.95 -9.25 -35.05
C HIS A 306 37.20 -8.39 -34.85
N GLY A 307 38.36 -9.05 -34.68
CA GLY A 307 39.64 -8.36 -34.57
C GLY A 307 40.14 -7.91 -35.94
N THR A 308 40.95 -6.86 -36.02
CA THR A 308 41.60 -6.42 -37.26
C THR A 308 43.11 -6.22 -37.05
N SER A 309 43.92 -6.39 -38.10
CA SER A 309 45.32 -5.91 -38.10
C SER A 309 45.46 -4.47 -38.57
N ASP A 310 44.40 -3.92 -39.16
CA ASP A 310 44.34 -2.52 -39.56
C ASP A 310 43.85 -1.68 -38.38
N ASP A 311 44.71 -1.50 -37.38
CA ASP A 311 44.40 -0.74 -36.17
C ASP A 311 44.06 0.73 -36.46
N GLY A 312 44.59 1.29 -37.55
CA GLY A 312 44.29 2.66 -37.99
C GLY A 312 42.85 2.85 -38.47
N SER A 313 42.14 1.77 -38.81
CA SER A 313 40.72 1.85 -39.19
C SER A 313 39.77 2.11 -38.02
N ILE A 314 40.19 1.85 -36.77
CA ILE A 314 39.34 2.04 -35.60
C ILE A 314 39.03 3.53 -35.41
N GLY A 315 37.75 3.87 -35.27
CA GLY A 315 37.29 5.27 -35.28
C GLY A 315 36.86 5.78 -36.66
N SER A 316 36.71 4.90 -37.65
CA SER A 316 36.30 5.28 -39.01
C SER A 316 35.31 4.29 -39.66
N ALA A 317 34.73 4.71 -40.78
CA ALA A 317 33.87 3.89 -41.64
C ALA A 317 34.74 3.27 -42.75
N ALA A 318 35.24 2.04 -42.53
CA ALA A 318 36.31 1.46 -43.35
C ALA A 318 36.12 -0.04 -43.67
N SER A 319 35.02 -0.65 -43.23
CA SER A 319 34.76 -2.08 -43.43
C SER A 319 33.69 -2.36 -44.47
N HIS A 320 33.48 -3.65 -44.78
CA HIS A 320 32.35 -4.11 -45.61
C HIS A 320 31.12 -4.49 -44.75
N GLY A 321 30.85 -3.71 -43.69
CA GLY A 321 29.69 -3.85 -42.80
C GLY A 321 30.01 -4.37 -41.40
N CYS A 322 31.11 -5.12 -41.23
CA CYS A 322 31.54 -5.67 -39.94
C CYS A 322 32.05 -4.60 -38.96
N MET A 323 31.86 -4.86 -37.67
CA MET A 323 32.39 -4.01 -36.61
C MET A 323 33.80 -4.49 -36.25
N ARG A 324 34.82 -3.85 -36.84
CA ARG A 324 36.23 -4.19 -36.56
C ARG A 324 36.63 -3.65 -35.19
N MET A 325 37.45 -4.40 -34.47
CA MET A 325 37.98 -4.03 -33.17
C MET A 325 39.48 -4.28 -33.13
N HIS A 326 40.20 -3.58 -32.24
CA HIS A 326 41.56 -4.00 -31.89
C HIS A 326 41.53 -5.45 -31.40
N VAL A 327 42.54 -6.23 -31.78
CA VAL A 327 42.62 -7.66 -31.41
C VAL A 327 42.53 -7.86 -29.89
N LYS A 328 43.23 -7.03 -29.11
CA LYS A 328 43.16 -7.04 -27.63
C LYS A 328 41.75 -6.81 -27.10
N ASP A 329 40.98 -5.94 -27.76
CA ASP A 329 39.66 -5.51 -27.29
C ASP A 329 38.59 -6.56 -27.62
N VAL A 330 38.68 -7.21 -28.80
CA VAL A 330 37.78 -8.33 -29.10
C VAL A 330 38.09 -9.55 -28.24
N ILE A 331 39.36 -9.81 -27.91
CA ILE A 331 39.74 -10.88 -26.97
C ILE A 331 39.16 -10.62 -25.58
N ASP A 332 39.16 -9.37 -25.11
CA ASP A 332 38.55 -8.98 -23.83
C ASP A 332 37.01 -9.02 -23.85
N LEU A 333 36.39 -8.57 -24.95
CA LEU A 333 34.94 -8.54 -25.09
C LEU A 333 34.34 -9.94 -25.23
N TYR A 334 35.00 -10.82 -26.00
CA TYR A 334 34.49 -12.14 -26.36
C TYR A 334 34.00 -12.98 -25.17
N PRO A 335 34.77 -13.24 -24.10
CA PRO A 335 34.30 -14.06 -22.99
C PRO A 335 33.17 -13.39 -22.19
N ARG A 336 33.04 -12.06 -22.27
CA ARG A 336 32.03 -11.29 -21.55
C ARG A 336 30.67 -11.31 -22.25
N VAL A 337 30.58 -11.73 -23.51
CA VAL A 337 29.34 -11.68 -24.29
C VAL A 337 28.87 -13.10 -24.61
N PRO A 338 27.77 -13.60 -24.02
CA PRO A 338 27.21 -14.89 -24.39
C PRO A 338 26.50 -14.84 -25.74
N VAL A 339 26.33 -16.00 -26.38
CA VAL A 339 25.38 -16.16 -27.49
C VAL A 339 23.97 -15.78 -26.98
N GLY A 340 23.19 -15.10 -27.81
CA GLY A 340 21.89 -14.53 -27.45
C GLY A 340 21.93 -13.16 -26.77
N ALA A 341 23.11 -12.62 -26.45
CA ALA A 341 23.22 -11.24 -25.94
C ALA A 341 22.66 -10.23 -26.95
N THR A 342 21.90 -9.25 -26.48
CA THR A 342 21.29 -8.22 -27.34
C THR A 342 22.37 -7.29 -27.89
N VAL A 343 22.24 -6.93 -29.16
CA VAL A 343 23.09 -5.95 -29.85
C VAL A 343 22.21 -4.87 -30.44
N TYR A 344 22.28 -3.65 -29.91
CA TYR A 344 21.55 -2.50 -30.41
C TYR A 344 22.48 -1.61 -31.22
N ILE A 345 22.16 -1.33 -32.47
CA ILE A 345 22.98 -0.56 -33.41
C ILE A 345 22.20 0.63 -33.92
N SER A 346 22.74 1.85 -33.76
CA SER A 346 22.10 3.09 -34.18
C SER A 346 23.12 4.22 -34.43
N HIS A 347 22.69 5.33 -35.00
CA HIS A 347 23.48 6.52 -35.34
C HIS A 347 23.22 7.67 -34.36
#